data_AF-A0A9D1UP23-F1
#
_entry.id   AF-A0A9D1UP23-F1
#
_cell.length_a   1.000
_cell.length_b   1.000
_cell.length_c   1.000
_cell.angle_alpha   90.00
_cell.angle_beta   90.00
_cell.angle_gamma   90.00
#
_symmetry.space_group_name_H-M   'P 1'
#
loop_
_entity.id
_entity.type
_entity.pdbx_description
1 polymer ?
#
loop_
_entity_poly.entity_id
_entity_poly.type
_entity_poly.pdbx_seq_one_letter_code
_entity_poly.pdbx_strand_id
1 'polypeptide(L)' 'MDELKNKAEGAAGKAKEAAGDATNNEELKNEGRADQVSSDIKEKANELKDKASDAFNKIVGDAKN' A
#
# COMPACT_ATOMS: atom_id res chain seq x y z
N MET A 1 -3.43 -14.26 6.34
CA MET A 1 -4.66 -13.71 5.71
C MET A 1 -4.37 -12.39 5.02
N ASP A 2 -3.50 -11.53 5.59
CA ASP A 2 -3.01 -10.27 5.00
C ASP A 2 -2.36 -10.39 3.61
N GLU A 3 -1.45 -11.33 3.39
CA GLU A 3 -0.77 -11.46 2.07
C GLU A 3 -1.75 -11.82 0.94
N LEU A 4 -2.72 -12.70 1.21
CA LEU A 4 -3.73 -13.08 0.23
C LEU A 4 -4.62 -11.89 -0.12
N LYS A 5 -4.97 -11.07 0.87
CA LYS A 5 -5.80 -9.88 0.71
C LYS A 5 -5.08 -8.79 -0.09
N ASN A 6 -3.81 -8.53 0.22
CA ASN A 6 -2.98 -7.60 -0.55
C ASN A 6 -2.78 -8.06 -2.00
N LYS A 7 -2.53 -9.36 -2.23
CA LYS A 7 -2.47 -9.90 -3.60
C LYS A 7 -3.79 -9.79 -4.34
N ALA A 8 -4.92 -10.02 -3.66
CA ALA A 8 -6.24 -9.89 -4.24
C ALA A 8 -6.56 -8.44 -4.61
N GLU A 9 -6.23 -7.48 -3.75
CA GLU A 9 -6.39 -6.04 -4.03
C GLU A 9 -5.51 -5.59 -5.20
N GLY A 10 -4.25 -6.03 -5.26
CA GLY A 10 -3.37 -5.77 -6.41
C GLY A 10 -3.88 -6.38 -7.72
N ALA A 11 -4.43 -7.60 -7.67
CA ALA A 11 -5.06 -8.24 -8.84
C ALA A 11 -6.34 -7.51 -9.29
N ALA A 12 -7.17 -7.07 -8.34
CA ALA A 12 -8.36 -6.28 -8.60
C ALA A 12 -8.01 -4.92 -9.23
N GLY A 13 -6.98 -4.23 -8.75
CA GLY A 13 -6.51 -2.97 -9.33
C GLY A 13 -6.04 -3.13 -10.78
N LYS A 14 -5.26 -4.18 -11.08
CA LYS A 14 -4.86 -4.51 -12.46
C LYS A 14 -6.05 -4.86 -13.35
N ALA A 15 -7.04 -5.56 -12.81
CA ALA A 15 -8.27 -5.88 -13.54
C ALA A 15 -9.08 -4.62 -13.86
N LYS A 16 -9.21 -3.67 -12.92
CA LYS A 16 -9.84 -2.36 -13.16
C LYS A 16 -9.08 -1.57 -14.22
N GLU A 17 -7.75 -1.57 -14.18
CA GLU A 17 -6.92 -0.87 -15.16
C GLU A 17 -7.10 -1.45 -16.56
N ALA A 18 -7.06 -2.77 -16.70
CA ALA A 18 -7.27 -3.47 -17.97
C ALA A 18 -8.70 -3.32 -18.49
N ALA A 19 -9.71 -3.39 -17.61
CA ALA A 19 -11.10 -3.19 -17.98
C ALA A 19 -11.36 -1.75 -18.43
N GLY A 20 -10.79 -0.76 -17.73
CA GLY A 20 -10.85 0.65 -18.11
C GLY A 20 -10.20 0.91 -19.46
N ASP A 21 -9.02 0.34 -19.71
CA ASP A 21 -8.34 0.45 -21.00
C ASP A 21 -9.16 -0.18 -22.14
N ALA A 22 -9.69 -1.39 -21.92
CA ALA A 22 -10.49 -2.12 -22.91
C ALA A 22 -11.85 -1.44 -23.22
N THR A 23 -12.42 -0.73 -22.25
CA THR A 23 -13.73 -0.05 -22.39
C THR A 23 -13.61 1.45 -22.67
N ASN A 24 -12.39 2.00 -22.80
CA ASN A 24 -12.15 3.45 -22.83
C ASN A 24 -12.77 4.19 -21.64
N ASN A 25 -12.83 3.53 -20.48
CA ASN A 25 -13.31 4.13 -19.24
C ASN A 25 -12.11 4.60 -18.40
N GLU A 26 -11.81 5.90 -18.50
CA GLU A 26 -10.71 6.54 -17.78
C GLU A 26 -10.88 6.50 -16.26
N GLU A 27 -12.11 6.43 -15.74
CA GLU A 27 -12.38 6.33 -14.30
C GLU A 27 -11.88 4.98 -13.77
N LEU A 28 -12.27 3.87 -14.39
CA LEU A 28 -11.81 2.52 -14.01
C LEU A 28 -10.29 2.38 -14.12
N LYS A 29 -9.70 2.98 -15.16
CA LYS A 29 -8.25 2.99 -15.35
C LYS A 29 -7.53 3.74 -14.23
N ASN A 30 -8.02 4.92 -13.89
CA ASN A 30 -7.45 5.76 -12.84
C ASN A 30 -7.65 5.14 -11.45
N GLU A 31 -8.80 4.50 -11.19
CA GLU A 31 -9.08 3.83 -9.92
C GLU A 31 -8.10 2.68 -9.68
N GLY A 32 -7.86 1.84 -10.70
CA GLY A 32 -6.87 0.76 -10.63
C GLY A 32 -5.44 1.24 -10.37
N ARG A 33 -5.04 2.36 -11.00
CA ARG A 33 -3.73 3.00 -10.74
C ARG A 33 -3.64 3.66 -9.36
N ALA A 34 -4.70 4.32 -8.93
CA ALA A 34 -4.76 5.00 -7.63
C ALA A 34 -4.67 3.99 -6.47
N ASP A 35 -5.31 2.83 -6.61
CA ASP A 35 -5.22 1.72 -5.64
C ASP A 35 -3.77 1.19 -5.54
N GLN A 36 -3.06 1.04 -6.66
CA GLN A 36 -1.66 0.62 -6.67
C GLN A 36 -0.74 1.65 -6.00
N VAL A 37 -0.85 2.92 -6.40
CA VAL A 37 -0.04 4.01 -5.83
C VAL A 37 -0.31 4.17 -4.34
N SER A 38 -1.56 4.10 -3.90
CA SER A 38 -1.93 4.20 -2.49
C SER A 38 -1.36 3.04 -1.68
N SER A 39 -1.33 1.82 -2.23
CA SER A 39 -0.73 0.66 -1.58
C SER A 39 0.78 0.81 -1.45
N ASP A 40 1.48 1.18 -2.53
CA ASP A 40 2.93 1.44 -2.49
C ASP A 40 3.30 2.53 -1.48
N ILE A 41 2.51 3.60 -1.41
CA ILE A 41 2.72 4.69 -0.43
C ILE A 41 2.47 4.18 0.99
N LYS A 42 1.39 3.43 1.24
CA LYS A 42 1.10 2.87 2.57
C LYS A 42 2.20 1.91 3.03
N GLU A 43 2.71 1.06 2.14
CA GLU A 43 3.75 0.10 2.45
C GLU A 43 5.06 0.82 2.82
N LYS A 44 5.49 1.79 2.00
CA LYS A 44 6.67 2.63 2.30
C LYS A 44 6.50 3.47 3.55
N ALA A 45 5.31 4.02 3.78
CA ALA A 45 5.03 4.81 4.98
C ALA A 45 5.04 3.95 6.24
N ASN A 46 4.50 2.73 6.19
CA ASN A 46 4.58 1.78 7.29
C ASN A 46 6.02 1.35 7.55
N GLU A 47 6.82 1.03 6.53
CA GLU A 47 8.24 0.72 6.71
C GLU A 47 9.03 1.87 7.37
N LEU A 48 8.79 3.11 6.93
CA LEU A 48 9.39 4.30 7.53
C LEU A 48 8.95 4.48 8.98
N LYS A 49 7.65 4.30 9.25
CA LYS A 49 7.07 4.43 10.58
C LYS A 49 7.59 3.37 11.53
N ASP A 50 7.69 2.11 11.09
CA ASP A 50 8.22 1.01 11.90
C ASP A 50 9.69 1.24 12.23
N LYS A 51 10.53 1.61 11.25
CA LYS A 51 11.95 1.94 11.50
C LYS A 51 12.11 3.12 12.46
N ALA A 52 11.28 4.16 12.33
CA ALA A 52 11.28 5.31 13.22
C ALA A 52 10.80 4.94 14.63
N SER A 53 9.71 4.18 14.73
CA SER A 53 9.18 3.66 16.00
C SER A 53 10.19 2.76 16.69
N ASP A 54 10.87 1.87 15.98
CA ASP A 54 11.90 0.98 16.55
C ASP A 54 13.09 1.77 17.09
N ALA A 55 13.60 2.74 16.32
CA ALA A 55 14.69 3.60 16.77
C ALA A 55 14.28 4.44 17.99
N PHE A 56 13.07 4.99 17.97
CA PHE A 56 12.52 5.77 19.07
C PHE A 56 12.25 4.92 20.31
N ASN A 57 11.65 3.73 20.15
CA ASN A 57 11.42 2.78 21.25
C ASN A 57 12.73 2.29 21.86
N LYS A 58 13.80 2.13 21.07
CA LYS A 58 15.11 1.79 21.61
C LYS A 58 15.67 2.92 22.47
N ILE A 59 15.59 4.17 22.00
CA ILE A 59 16.06 5.36 22.74
C ILE A 59 15.23 5.61 24.00
N VAL A 60 13.90 5.55 23.91
CA VAL A 60 12.99 5.78 25.05
C VAL A 60 12.96 4.58 26.00
N GLY A 61 13.13 3.36 25.47
CA GLY A 61 13.18 2.12 26.24
C GLY A 61 14.44 2.02 27.10
N ASP A 62 15.61 2.39 26.57
CA ASP A 62 16.86 2.48 27.35
C ASP A 62 16.79 3.57 28.44
N ALA A 63 16.00 4.63 28.23
CA ALA A 63 15.84 5.70 29.23
C ALA A 63 14.88 5.36 30.38
N LYS A 64 14.14 4.24 30.29
CA LYS A 64 13.10 3.84 31.25
C LYS A 64 13.50 2.69 32.17
N ASN A 65 14.73 2.15 32.03
CA ASN A 65 15.29 1.05 32.83
C ASN A 65 16.38 1.57 33.78
#